data_AF-A0A0D0SC53-F1
#
_entry.id   AF-A0A0D0SC53-F1
#
_cell.length_a   1.000
_cell.length_b   1.000
_cell.length_c   1.000
_cell.angle_alpha   90.00
_cell.angle_beta   90.00
_cell.angle_gamma   90.00
#
_symmetry.space_group_name_H-M   'P 1'
#
loop_
_entity.id
_entity.type
_entity.pdbx_description
1 polymer ?
#
loop_
_entity_poly.entity_id
_entity_poly.type
_entity_poly.pdbx_seq_one_letter_code
_entity_poly.pdbx_strand_id
1 'polypeptide(L)'
;MSASPNGTPITQLITKGFESIGYQITLDLKTAVVNAADFGVPQNRNRIIIVGLNKQIYKEPQKLLDKFYGEILPKYRSSRIYTVREAIGDLPKLIPLFDEENHKKRRSHITPECSISWHVPRYSNLRDMDTFRILEEDIESGRREYDSKKLVSYMNKSRFKISNS
;
A
#
# COMPACT_ATOMS: atom_id res chain seq x y z
N MET A 1 15.77 -2.91 -7.45
CA MET A 1 16.10 -1.71 -6.65
C MET A 1 17.60 -1.58 -6.59
N SER A 2 18.18 -0.54 -7.20
CA SER A 2 19.56 -0.12 -6.95
C SER A 2 19.62 1.39 -7.06
N ALA A 3 19.14 2.07 -6.02
CA ALA A 3 19.45 3.48 -5.85
C ALA A 3 20.87 3.57 -5.29
N SER A 4 21.77 4.22 -6.02
CA SER A 4 23.15 4.46 -5.62
C SER A 4 23.39 5.96 -5.61
N PRO A 5 23.01 6.68 -4.54
CA PRO A 5 23.08 8.14 -4.50
C PRO A 5 24.49 8.68 -4.76
N ASN A 6 25.53 7.93 -4.36
CA ASN A 6 26.95 8.29 -4.50
C ASN A 6 27.79 7.13 -5.09
N GLY A 7 27.20 6.23 -5.88
CA GLY A 7 27.86 5.01 -6.39
C GLY A 7 27.93 3.84 -5.38
N THR A 8 27.85 4.10 -4.08
CA THR A 8 27.73 3.07 -3.04
C THR A 8 26.28 2.53 -2.97
N PRO A 9 26.07 1.21 -3.00
CA PRO A 9 24.74 0.62 -2.81
C PRO A 9 24.14 1.04 -1.46
N ILE A 10 22.88 1.47 -1.47
CA ILE A 10 22.18 1.92 -0.25
C ILE A 10 22.17 0.85 0.86
N THR A 11 22.18 -0.43 0.48
CA THR A 11 22.26 -1.57 1.40
C THR A 11 23.54 -1.56 2.24
N GLN A 12 24.67 -1.17 1.63
CA GLN A 12 25.95 -1.05 2.34
C GLN A 12 25.95 0.13 3.30
N LEU A 13 25.36 1.27 2.92
CA LEU A 13 25.25 2.44 3.78
C LEU A 13 24.43 2.13 5.04
N ILE A 14 23.30 1.44 4.87
CA ILE A 14 22.44 1.00 5.98
C ILE A 14 23.23 0.06 6.90
N THR A 15 23.88 -0.97 6.34
CA THR A 15 24.65 -1.94 7.12
C THR A 15 25.75 -1.27 7.95
N LYS A 16 26.57 -0.42 7.32
CA LYS A 16 27.63 0.35 8.01
C LYS A 16 27.08 1.26 9.09
N GLY A 17 25.92 1.88 8.86
CA GLY A 17 25.27 2.75 9.83
C GLY A 17 24.83 2.02 11.10
N PHE A 18 24.35 0.78 11.00
CA PHE A 18 24.03 -0.04 12.17
C PHE A 18 25.30 -0.60 12.84
N GLU A 19 26.30 -0.98 12.06
CA GLU A 19 27.57 -1.48 12.60
C GLU A 19 28.31 -0.42 13.43
N SER A 20 28.30 0.84 13.00
CA SER A 20 28.97 1.94 13.71
C SER A 20 28.38 2.23 15.09
N ILE A 21 27.11 1.88 15.31
CA ILE A 21 26.42 2.01 16.61
C ILE A 21 26.38 0.68 17.39
N GLY A 22 27.11 -0.34 16.95
CA GLY A 22 27.25 -1.62 17.66
C GLY A 22 26.13 -2.64 17.41
N TYR A 23 25.32 -2.46 16.36
CA TYR A 23 24.25 -3.38 15.98
C TYR A 23 24.61 -4.20 14.73
N GLN A 24 24.13 -5.43 14.67
CA GLN A 24 24.16 -6.29 13.49
C GLN A 24 22.76 -6.34 12.88
N ILE A 25 22.67 -6.19 11.56
CA ILE A 25 21.44 -6.45 10.78
C ILE A 25 21.69 -7.60 9.80
N THR A 26 20.63 -8.07 9.13
CA THR A 26 20.78 -9.09 8.08
C THR A 26 21.71 -8.60 6.97
N LEU A 27 22.61 -9.47 6.51
CA LEU A 27 23.51 -9.18 5.39
C LEU A 27 22.76 -9.16 4.05
N ASP A 28 21.63 -9.86 3.96
CA ASP A 28 20.76 -9.82 2.79
C ASP A 28 19.46 -9.07 3.11
N LEU A 29 19.41 -7.78 2.77
CA LEU A 29 18.21 -6.95 2.95
C LEU A 29 17.03 -7.39 2.06
N LYS A 30 17.23 -8.29 1.09
CA LYS A 30 16.12 -8.85 0.31
C LYS A 30 15.25 -9.76 1.18
N THR A 31 15.84 -10.49 2.15
CA THR A 31 15.08 -11.34 3.08
C THR A 31 14.25 -10.51 4.06
N ALA A 32 14.63 -9.25 4.27
CA ALA A 32 13.90 -8.28 5.07
C ALA A 32 12.72 -7.61 4.32
N VAL A 33 12.48 -7.96 3.05
CA VAL A 33 11.31 -7.48 2.31
C VAL A 33 10.10 -8.31 2.68
N VAL A 34 9.09 -7.65 3.24
CA VAL A 34 7.85 -8.25 3.73
C VAL A 34 6.68 -7.65 2.97
N ASN A 35 5.80 -8.51 2.42
CA ASN A 35 4.55 -8.07 1.80
C ASN A 35 3.41 -8.26 2.79
N ALA A 36 2.63 -7.20 3.05
CA ALA A 36 1.45 -7.28 3.93
C ALA A 36 0.43 -8.35 3.48
N ALA A 37 0.34 -8.60 2.17
CA ALA A 37 -0.52 -9.64 1.60
C ALA A 37 -0.21 -11.04 2.15
N ASP A 38 1.07 -11.36 2.34
CA ASP A 38 1.51 -12.66 2.86
C ASP A 38 1.09 -12.88 4.33
N PHE A 39 0.67 -11.83 5.03
CA PHE A 39 0.29 -11.83 6.44
C PHE A 39 -1.19 -11.54 6.65
N GLY A 40 -2.01 -11.81 5.64
CA GLY A 40 -3.47 -11.77 5.76
C GLY A 40 -4.10 -10.39 5.57
N VAL A 41 -3.31 -9.40 5.16
CA VAL A 41 -3.84 -8.06 4.84
C VAL A 41 -4.23 -8.02 3.36
N PRO A 42 -5.45 -7.59 2.98
CA PRO A 42 -5.92 -7.52 1.59
C PRO A 42 -5.29 -6.34 0.81
N GLN A 43 -3.96 -6.21 0.87
CA GLN A 43 -3.20 -5.11 0.29
C GLN A 43 -1.81 -5.57 -0.14
N ASN A 44 -1.48 -5.37 -1.42
CA ASN A 44 -0.12 -5.61 -1.93
C ASN A 44 0.82 -4.46 -1.52
N ARG A 45 1.57 -4.64 -0.43
CA ARG A 45 2.43 -3.60 0.15
C ARG A 45 3.73 -4.19 0.65
N ASN A 46 4.78 -4.03 -0.16
CA ASN A 46 6.13 -4.38 0.23
C ASN A 46 6.73 -3.33 1.18
N ARG A 47 7.30 -3.78 2.30
CA ARG A 47 8.07 -2.97 3.24
C ARG A 47 9.36 -3.69 3.60
N ILE A 48 10.43 -2.92 3.78
CA ILE A 48 11.67 -3.47 4.35
C ILE A 48 11.52 -3.35 5.86
N ILE A 49 11.60 -4.47 6.58
CA ILE A 49 11.56 -4.51 8.04
C ILE A 49 12.96 -4.92 8.52
N ILE A 50 13.72 -3.95 9.05
CA ILE A 50 15.09 -4.17 9.51
C ILE A 50 15.10 -4.39 11.02
N VAL A 51 15.49 -5.58 11.42
CA VAL A 51 15.80 -5.92 12.82
C VAL A 51 17.31 -5.81 13.04
N GLY A 52 17.71 -5.02 14.03
CA GLY A 52 19.08 -4.89 14.48
C GLY A 52 19.29 -5.54 15.85
N LEU A 53 20.31 -6.38 15.98
CA LEU A 53 20.70 -7.02 17.24
C LEU A 53 21.98 -6.40 17.79
N ASN A 54 21.97 -6.01 19.06
CA ASN A 54 23.14 -5.47 19.73
C ASN A 54 24.23 -6.55 19.88
N LYS A 55 25.41 -6.30 19.31
CA LYS A 55 26.53 -7.25 19.27
C LYS A 55 27.10 -7.57 20.67
N GLN A 56 26.87 -6.71 21.66
CA GLN A 56 27.31 -6.92 23.04
C GLN A 56 26.36 -7.86 23.82
N ILE A 57 25.09 -7.92 23.42
CA ILE A 57 24.06 -8.74 24.10
C ILE A 57 23.98 -10.13 23.46
N TYR A 58 24.02 -10.19 22.13
CA TYR A 58 23.84 -11.42 21.37
C TYR A 58 25.17 -11.93 20.82
N LYS A 59 25.56 -13.17 21.18
CA LYS A 59 26.84 -13.78 20.77
C LYS A 59 26.91 -14.11 19.28
N GLU A 60 25.81 -14.56 18.68
CA GLU A 60 25.74 -14.96 17.26
C GLU A 60 24.56 -14.27 16.56
N PRO A 61 24.59 -12.92 16.44
CA PRO A 61 23.44 -12.16 15.98
C PRO A 61 23.03 -12.51 14.55
N GLN A 62 23.99 -12.83 13.67
CA GLN A 62 23.67 -13.20 12.30
C GLN A 62 22.84 -14.50 12.22
N LYS A 63 23.22 -15.54 12.97
CA LYS A 63 22.44 -16.79 13.03
C LYS A 63 21.02 -16.56 13.54
N LEU A 64 20.86 -15.67 14.52
CA LEU A 64 19.54 -15.31 15.05
C LEU A 64 18.69 -14.55 14.02
N LEU A 65 19.31 -13.64 13.27
CA LEU A 65 18.64 -12.91 12.19
C LEU A 65 18.23 -13.84 11.05
N ASP A 66 19.12 -14.75 10.64
CA ASP A 66 18.82 -15.75 9.60
C ASP A 66 17.66 -16.65 10.03
N LYS A 67 17.66 -17.10 11.29
CA LYS A 67 16.54 -17.85 11.88
C LYS A 67 15.26 -17.01 11.93
N PHE A 68 15.36 -15.72 12.26
CA PHE A 68 14.20 -14.84 12.32
C PHE A 68 13.52 -14.70 10.95
N TYR A 69 14.25 -14.33 9.91
CA TYR A 69 13.66 -14.14 8.57
C TYR A 69 13.36 -15.46 7.85
N GLY A 70 14.15 -16.52 8.09
CA GLY A 70 14.01 -17.80 7.41
C GLY A 70 13.00 -18.76 8.05
N GLU A 71 12.81 -18.69 9.37
CA GLU A 71 11.98 -19.66 10.09
C GLU A 71 10.88 -19.02 10.96
N ILE A 72 11.19 -17.97 11.71
CA ILE A 72 10.24 -17.41 12.68
C ILE A 72 9.19 -16.56 11.99
N LEU A 73 9.61 -15.55 11.21
CA LEU A 73 8.71 -14.64 10.51
C LEU A 73 7.79 -15.38 9.52
N PRO A 74 8.27 -16.35 8.72
CA PRO A 74 7.40 -17.10 7.80
C PRO A 74 6.31 -17.91 8.49
N LYS A 75 6.48 -18.33 9.76
CA LYS A 75 5.43 -19.06 10.51
C LYS A 75 4.18 -18.21 10.77
N TYR A 76 4.31 -16.88 10.72
CA TYR A 76 3.19 -15.96 10.89
C TYR A 76 2.53 -15.58 9.57
N ARG A 77 2.99 -16.14 8.43
CA ARG A 77 2.30 -15.93 7.16
C ARG A 77 0.91 -16.54 7.22
N SER A 78 -0.02 -15.88 6.55
CA SER A 78 -1.35 -16.41 6.38
C SER A 78 -1.33 -17.63 5.46
N SER A 79 -2.27 -18.55 5.66
CA SER A 79 -2.44 -19.71 4.79
C SER A 79 -2.97 -19.35 3.40
N ARG A 80 -3.51 -18.13 3.22
CA ARG A 80 -4.06 -17.64 1.95
C ARG A 80 -3.97 -16.12 1.83
N ILE A 81 -4.14 -15.63 0.61
CA ILE A 81 -4.26 -14.20 0.31
C ILE A 81 -5.73 -13.79 0.34
N TYR A 82 -6.04 -12.66 0.96
CA TYR A 82 -7.39 -12.11 1.06
C TYR A 82 -7.64 -11.06 -0.02
N THR A 83 -8.85 -11.07 -0.56
CA THR A 83 -9.32 -10.09 -1.53
C THR A 83 -9.94 -8.86 -0.84
N VAL A 84 -10.00 -7.74 -1.55
CA VAL A 84 -10.73 -6.54 -1.08
C VAL A 84 -12.21 -6.87 -0.81
N ARG A 85 -12.82 -7.72 -1.65
CA ARG A 85 -14.21 -8.16 -1.47
C ARG A 85 -14.41 -8.91 -0.15
N GLU A 86 -13.49 -9.79 0.23
CA GLU A 86 -13.57 -10.50 1.52
C GLU A 86 -13.40 -9.56 2.71
N ALA A 87 -12.72 -8.44 2.54
CA ALA A 87 -12.40 -7.53 3.64
C ALA A 87 -13.47 -6.46 3.90
N ILE A 88 -14.15 -5.99 2.84
CA ILE A 88 -15.09 -4.86 2.93
C ILE A 88 -16.35 -5.04 2.07
N GLY A 89 -16.57 -6.22 1.50
CA GLY A 89 -17.68 -6.48 0.58
C GLY A 89 -19.06 -6.55 1.26
N ASP A 90 -19.08 -6.72 2.57
CA ASP A 90 -20.27 -6.71 3.43
C ASP A 90 -20.63 -5.30 3.94
N LEU A 91 -19.79 -4.30 3.68
CA LEU A 91 -20.08 -2.92 4.06
C LEU A 91 -21.24 -2.33 3.23
N PRO A 92 -22.11 -1.51 3.83
CA PRO A 92 -23.19 -0.83 3.12
C PRO A 92 -22.66 0.04 1.97
N LYS A 93 -23.42 0.13 0.88
CA LYS A 93 -23.00 0.91 -0.29
C LYS A 93 -23.01 2.42 0.02
N LEU A 94 -21.97 3.11 -0.46
CA LEU A 94 -21.87 4.56 -0.47
C LEU A 94 -22.30 5.06 -1.87
N ILE A 95 -23.49 5.64 -1.99
CA ILE A 95 -24.06 5.99 -3.30
C ILE A 95 -23.56 7.38 -3.73
N PRO A 96 -22.94 7.54 -4.92
CA PRO A 96 -22.42 8.82 -5.38
C PRO A 96 -23.54 9.82 -5.71
N LEU A 97 -23.28 11.10 -5.40
CA LEU A 97 -24.13 12.25 -5.71
C LEU A 97 -23.37 13.19 -6.66
N PHE A 98 -23.82 13.31 -7.91
CA PHE A 98 -23.16 14.13 -8.93
C PHE A 98 -23.73 15.56 -9.04
N ASP A 99 -24.73 15.91 -8.24
CA ASP A 99 -25.39 17.21 -8.31
C ASP A 99 -24.58 18.33 -7.63
N GLU A 100 -24.60 19.53 -8.22
CA GLU A 100 -23.85 20.66 -7.68
C GLU A 100 -24.31 21.10 -6.28
N GLU A 101 -25.58 20.88 -5.93
CA GLU A 101 -26.14 21.35 -4.66
C GLU A 101 -25.52 20.62 -3.47
N ASN A 102 -25.40 19.30 -3.55
CA ASN A 102 -24.72 18.49 -2.55
C ASN A 102 -23.22 18.77 -2.50
N HIS A 103 -22.57 19.01 -3.66
CA HIS A 103 -21.15 19.35 -3.71
C HIS A 103 -20.84 20.72 -3.08
N LYS A 104 -21.73 21.71 -3.22
CA LYS A 104 -21.66 23.00 -2.49
C LYS A 104 -21.65 22.79 -0.97
N LYS A 105 -22.34 21.74 -0.48
CA LYS A 105 -22.38 21.33 0.94
C LYS A 105 -21.26 20.35 1.31
N ARG A 106 -20.29 20.10 0.42
CA ARG A 106 -19.20 19.11 0.56
C ARG A 106 -19.70 17.68 0.82
N ARG A 107 -20.86 17.34 0.25
CA ARG A 107 -21.43 15.99 0.26
C ARG A 107 -21.30 15.39 -1.14
N SER A 108 -20.54 14.30 -1.25
CA SER A 108 -20.30 13.61 -2.53
C SER A 108 -20.97 12.25 -2.62
N HIS A 109 -21.39 11.69 -1.49
CA HIS A 109 -22.06 10.40 -1.41
C HIS A 109 -23.14 10.44 -0.33
N ILE A 110 -24.10 9.52 -0.44
CA ILE A 110 -25.05 9.20 0.61
C ILE A 110 -24.33 8.39 1.70
N THR A 111 -24.45 8.83 2.94
CA THR A 111 -24.00 8.06 4.10
C THR A 111 -25.08 7.05 4.47
N PRO A 112 -24.81 5.74 4.43
CA PRO A 112 -25.78 4.72 4.78
C PRO A 112 -25.98 4.67 6.30
N GLU A 113 -27.20 4.38 6.73
CA GLU A 113 -27.47 4.06 8.12
C GLU A 113 -26.96 2.65 8.43
N CYS A 114 -26.00 2.54 9.35
CA CYS A 114 -25.48 1.26 9.80
C CYS A 114 -24.87 1.37 11.20
N SER A 115 -24.57 0.23 11.82
CA SER A 115 -23.94 0.14 13.14
C SER A 115 -22.47 0.56 13.17
N ILE A 116 -21.84 0.75 12.00
CA ILE A 116 -20.41 1.05 11.89
C ILE A 116 -20.22 2.57 11.89
N SER A 117 -19.81 3.11 13.05
CA SER A 117 -19.67 4.56 13.26
C SER A 117 -18.66 5.25 12.34
N TRP A 118 -17.69 4.49 11.80
CA TRP A 118 -16.62 5.02 10.94
C TRP A 118 -16.89 4.82 9.44
N HIS A 119 -18.04 4.24 9.06
CA HIS A 119 -18.41 4.02 7.66
C HIS A 119 -19.03 5.27 7.03
N VAL A 120 -18.24 6.35 7.02
CA VAL A 120 -18.66 7.67 6.52
C VAL A 120 -17.88 8.02 5.26
N PRO A 121 -18.54 8.38 4.15
CA PRO A 121 -17.86 8.74 2.91
C PRO A 121 -17.01 10.00 3.11
N ARG A 122 -15.76 9.94 2.63
CA ARG A 122 -14.95 11.17 2.47
C ARG A 122 -15.45 11.96 1.26
N TYR A 123 -15.30 13.27 1.29
CA TYR A 123 -15.61 14.09 0.13
C TYR A 123 -14.69 13.77 -1.06
N SER A 124 -15.29 13.46 -2.19
CA SER A 124 -14.65 13.35 -3.51
C SER A 124 -15.22 14.45 -4.42
N ASN A 125 -14.36 15.12 -5.18
CA ASN A 125 -14.84 16.09 -6.18
C ASN A 125 -15.42 15.35 -7.40
N LEU A 126 -16.19 16.07 -8.22
CA LEU A 126 -16.86 15.53 -9.41
C LEU A 126 -15.90 14.84 -10.39
N ARG A 127 -14.67 15.34 -10.54
CA ARG A 127 -13.68 14.76 -11.48
C ARG A 127 -13.20 13.39 -11.02
N ASP A 128 -12.90 13.25 -9.74
CA ASP A 128 -12.46 11.98 -9.17
C ASP A 128 -13.61 10.96 -9.22
N MET A 129 -14.85 11.40 -8.91
CA MET A 129 -16.04 10.56 -9.04
C MET A 129 -16.27 10.11 -10.48
N ASP A 130 -16.10 11.00 -11.45
CA ASP A 130 -16.21 10.67 -12.87
C ASP A 130 -15.14 9.67 -13.32
N THR A 131 -13.93 9.79 -12.77
CA THR A 131 -12.87 8.80 -12.99
C THR A 131 -13.31 7.43 -12.47
N PHE A 132 -13.87 7.33 -11.26
CA PHE A 132 -14.37 6.05 -10.74
C PHE A 132 -15.48 5.45 -11.60
N ARG A 133 -16.41 6.28 -12.09
CA ARG A 133 -17.48 5.85 -13.00
C ARG A 133 -16.93 5.21 -14.28
N ILE A 134 -15.94 5.86 -14.93
CA ILE A 134 -15.30 5.32 -16.14
C ILE A 134 -14.65 3.95 -15.88
N LEU A 135 -14.02 3.78 -14.71
CA LEU A 135 -13.36 2.53 -14.35
C LEU A 135 -14.35 1.41 -14.01
N GLU A 136 -15.46 1.76 -13.37
CA GLU A 136 -16.56 0.83 -13.15
C GLU A 136 -17.13 0.34 -14.49
N GLU A 137 -17.43 1.26 -15.42
CA GLU A 137 -17.94 0.94 -16.76
C GLU A 137 -16.95 0.09 -17.59
N ASP A 138 -15.64 0.34 -17.49
CA ASP A 138 -14.59 -0.46 -18.15
C ASP A 138 -14.53 -1.90 -17.63
N ILE A 139 -14.74 -2.07 -16.32
CA ILE A 139 -14.79 -3.40 -15.69
C ILE A 139 -16.10 -4.11 -16.05
N GLU A 140 -17.24 -3.43 -15.94
CA GLU A 140 -18.58 -3.98 -16.20
C GLU A 140 -18.75 -4.40 -17.66
N SER A 141 -18.30 -3.57 -18.60
CA SER A 141 -18.33 -3.88 -20.05
C SER A 141 -17.35 -4.97 -20.47
N GLY A 142 -16.43 -5.38 -19.59
CA GLY A 142 -15.42 -6.40 -19.85
C GLY A 142 -14.26 -5.97 -20.74
N ARG A 143 -14.20 -4.70 -21.18
CA ARG A 143 -13.14 -4.17 -22.05
C ARG A 143 -11.76 -4.23 -21.38
N ARG A 144 -11.69 -3.94 -20.07
CA ARG A 144 -10.46 -3.93 -19.25
C ARG A 144 -9.32 -3.12 -19.89
N GLU A 145 -9.65 -1.96 -20.42
CA GLU A 145 -8.70 -1.08 -21.10
C GLU A 145 -7.69 -0.44 -20.13
N TYR A 146 -8.12 -0.16 -18.90
CA TYR A 146 -7.35 0.60 -17.92
C TYR A 146 -6.59 -0.30 -16.93
N ASP A 147 -5.31 -0.55 -17.23
CA ASP A 147 -4.36 -1.09 -16.25
C ASP A 147 -3.77 0.01 -15.33
N SER A 148 -3.01 -0.39 -14.31
CA SER A 148 -2.41 0.54 -13.35
C SER A 148 -1.55 1.64 -13.99
N LYS A 149 -0.88 1.37 -15.12
CA LYS A 149 -0.02 2.36 -15.79
C LYS A 149 -0.86 3.34 -16.61
N LYS A 150 -1.84 2.84 -17.37
CA LYS A 150 -2.76 3.66 -18.16
C LYS A 150 -3.62 4.54 -17.28
N LEU A 151 -4.06 4.04 -16.12
CA LEU A 151 -4.76 4.80 -15.09
C LEU A 151 -3.97 6.01 -14.62
N VAL A 152 -2.71 5.83 -14.24
CA VAL A 152 -1.84 6.92 -13.79
C VAL A 152 -1.65 7.94 -14.92
N SER A 153 -1.45 7.47 -16.16
CA SER A 153 -1.34 8.35 -17.32
C SER A 153 -2.62 9.18 -17.55
N TYR A 154 -3.78 8.55 -17.46
CA TYR A 154 -5.10 9.18 -17.62
C TYR A 154 -5.32 10.27 -16.55
N MET A 155 -5.13 9.92 -15.27
CA MET A 155 -5.29 10.87 -14.16
C MET A 155 -4.33 12.07 -14.29
N ASN A 156 -3.09 11.84 -14.73
CA ASN A 156 -2.13 12.91 -14.95
C ASN A 156 -2.55 13.82 -16.10
N LYS A 157 -2.96 13.26 -17.26
CA LYS A 157 -3.45 14.07 -18.40
C LYS A 157 -4.69 14.89 -18.04
N SER A 158 -5.62 14.31 -17.29
CA SER A 158 -6.83 14.98 -16.80
C SER A 158 -6.53 16.09 -15.78
N ARG A 159 -5.36 16.07 -15.12
CA ARG A 159 -4.89 17.17 -14.26
C ARG A 159 -4.38 18.37 -15.05
N PHE A 160 -3.59 18.15 -16.11
CA PHE A 160 -2.99 19.24 -16.91
C PHE A 160 -3.97 20.03 -17.77
N LYS A 161 -5.13 19.46 -18.13
CA LYS A 161 -6.14 20.19 -18.93
C LYS A 161 -6.77 21.40 -18.21
N ILE A 162 -6.61 21.53 -16.89
CA ILE A 162 -7.28 22.57 -16.08
C ILE A 162 -6.29 23.60 -15.51
N SER A 163 -4.98 23.38 -15.63
CA SER A 163 -4.00 24.43 -15.33
C SER A 163 -3.84 25.44 -16.47
N ASN A 164 -4.40 25.15 -17.65
CA ASN A 164 -4.31 25.98 -18.86
C ASN A 164 -5.68 26.53 -19.31
N SER A 165 -6.69 26.53 -18.43
CA SER A 165 -8.05 27.04 -18.68
C SER A 165 -8.44 28.06 -17.63
#